data_AF-A0A5C4SVQ8-F1
#
_entry.id   AF-A0A5C4SVQ8-F1
#
_cell.length_a   1.000
_cell.length_b   1.000
_cell.length_c   1.000
_cell.angle_alpha   90.00
_cell.angle_beta   90.00
_cell.angle_gamma   90.00
#
_symmetry.space_group_name_H-M   'P 1'
#
loop_
_entity.id
_entity.type
_entity.pdbx_description
1 polymer ?
#
loop_
_entity_poly.entity_id
_entity_poly.type
_entity_poly.pdbx_seq_one_letter_code
_entity_poly.pdbx_strand_id
1 'polypeptide(L)'
;MEQTDSGIKPWRIPYKEYSLFPPSGINNRAHHSAGVRLVFESDTTAVTIEVEPLEFSVQFDLVCGETLIVTSHLEPGESLITFAGRIDHF
;
A
#
# COMPACT_ATOMS: atom_id res chain seq x y z
N MET A 1 2.69 12.44 -2.41
CA MET A 1 3.54 11.30 -2.00
C MET A 1 4.97 11.81 -1.82
N GLU A 2 5.77 11.14 -1.01
CA GLU A 2 7.18 11.46 -0.79
C GLU A 2 8.04 10.42 -1.53
N GLN A 3 9.01 10.90 -2.30
CA GLN A 3 10.03 10.06 -2.94
C GLN A 3 11.15 9.83 -1.92
N THR A 4 11.52 8.59 -1.70
CA THR A 4 12.66 8.17 -0.87
C THR A 4 13.61 7.33 -1.70
N ASP A 5 14.82 7.09 -1.19
CA ASP A 5 15.78 6.21 -1.88
C ASP A 5 15.27 4.76 -2.02
N SER A 6 14.37 4.35 -1.12
CA SER A 6 13.76 3.01 -1.09
C SER A 6 12.42 2.91 -1.85
N GLY A 7 11.91 4.01 -2.42
CA GLY A 7 10.64 4.02 -3.16
C GLY A 7 9.71 5.18 -2.84
N ILE A 8 8.41 4.91 -2.79
CA ILE A 8 7.37 5.94 -2.63
C ILE A 8 6.65 5.74 -1.30
N LYS A 9 6.73 6.75 -0.42
CA LYS A 9 5.97 6.79 0.82
C LYS A 9 4.62 7.49 0.61
N PRO A 10 3.49 6.79 0.86
CA PRO A 10 2.20 7.43 0.84
C PRO A 10 2.00 8.28 2.10
N TRP A 11 1.27 9.39 1.92
CA TRP A 11 0.86 10.27 3.00
C TRP A 11 -0.61 10.60 2.83
N ARG A 12 -1.37 10.63 3.91
CA ARG A 12 -2.81 10.99 3.92
C ARG A 12 -3.06 12.51 3.95
N ILE A 13 -1.99 13.30 4.00
CA ILE A 13 -1.99 14.77 3.97
C ILE A 13 -0.84 15.25 3.06
N PRO A 14 -0.82 16.54 2.66
CA PRO A 14 0.36 17.15 2.06
C PRO A 14 1.52 17.14 3.06
N TYR A 15 2.43 16.17 2.92
CA TYR A 15 3.46 15.89 3.94
C TYR A 15 4.43 17.07 4.19
N LYS A 16 4.66 17.93 3.18
CA LYS A 16 5.47 19.15 3.33
C LYS A 16 4.80 20.20 4.23
N GLU A 17 3.50 20.07 4.45
CA GLU A 17 2.67 20.93 5.30
C GLU A 17 2.28 20.22 6.61
N TYR A 18 3.01 19.17 7.01
CA TYR A 18 2.71 18.35 8.19
C TYR A 18 2.38 19.15 9.46
N SER A 19 3.10 20.26 9.68
CA SER A 19 2.90 21.14 10.84
C SER A 19 1.56 21.87 10.84
N LEU A 20 0.87 21.98 9.70
CA LEU A 20 -0.45 22.59 9.57
C LEU A 20 -1.60 21.68 10.07
N PHE A 21 -1.32 20.41 10.39
CA PHE A 21 -2.32 19.42 10.79
C PHE A 21 -2.16 18.98 12.26
N PRO A 22 -2.45 19.86 13.25
CA PRO A 22 -2.26 19.53 14.66
C PRO A 22 -3.30 18.52 15.19
N PRO A 23 -2.96 17.77 16.26
CA PRO A 23 -1.62 17.69 16.85
C PRO A 23 -0.70 16.82 15.98
N SER A 24 0.56 17.23 15.79
CA SER A 24 1.61 16.45 15.13
C SER A 24 1.16 15.67 13.88
N GLY A 25 0.63 16.35 12.86
CA GLY A 25 0.22 15.72 11.60
C GLY A 25 -0.85 14.63 11.76
N ILE A 26 -1.94 14.90 12.47
CA ILE A 26 -3.01 13.95 12.80
C ILE A 26 -2.51 12.84 13.74
N ASN A 27 -2.10 13.22 14.95
CA ASN A 27 -1.63 12.33 16.02
C ASN A 27 -0.47 11.42 15.59
N ASN A 28 0.43 11.93 14.75
CA ASN A 28 1.53 11.18 14.14
C ASN A 28 1.08 9.98 13.29
N ARG A 29 -0.15 9.97 12.76
CA ARG A 29 -0.70 8.84 11.96
C ARG A 29 -0.88 9.17 10.49
N ALA A 30 -0.61 10.39 10.04
CA ALA A 30 -0.83 10.75 8.64
C ALA A 30 0.07 10.00 7.64
N HIS A 31 1.18 9.42 8.13
CA HIS A 31 2.07 8.58 7.34
C HIS A 31 1.59 7.12 7.20
N HIS A 32 0.56 6.70 7.96
CA HIS A 32 -0.01 5.36 7.81
C HIS A 32 -0.78 5.26 6.49
N SER A 33 -0.68 4.09 5.83
CA SER A 33 -1.33 3.79 4.54
C SER A 33 -2.82 3.44 4.64
N ALA A 34 -3.48 3.71 5.77
CA ALA A 34 -4.89 3.41 5.95
C ALA A 34 -5.77 4.09 4.89
N GLY A 35 -6.47 3.29 4.09
CA GLY A 35 -7.32 3.77 2.99
C GLY A 35 -6.56 4.18 1.72
N VAL A 36 -5.24 3.99 1.66
CA VAL A 36 -4.45 4.20 0.44
C VAL A 36 -4.61 2.99 -0.48
N ARG A 37 -4.79 3.25 -1.78
CA ARG A 37 -4.92 2.22 -2.81
C ARG A 37 -3.96 2.54 -3.96
N LEU A 38 -3.32 1.51 -4.50
CA LEU A 38 -2.61 1.59 -5.78
C LEU A 38 -3.58 1.10 -6.86
N VAL A 39 -3.75 1.89 -7.91
CA VAL A 39 -4.64 1.57 -9.02
C VAL A 39 -3.81 1.63 -10.30
N PHE A 40 -3.88 0.56 -11.08
CA PHE A 40 -3.23 0.44 -12.37
C PHE A 40 -4.09 -0.44 -13.28
N GLU A 41 -3.91 -0.29 -14.58
CA GLU A 41 -4.52 -1.14 -15.61
C GLU A 41 -3.41 -1.97 -16.25
N SER A 42 -3.63 -3.28 -16.36
CA SER A 42 -2.67 -4.22 -16.93
C SER A 42 -3.39 -5.49 -17.41
N ASP A 43 -2.80 -6.16 -18.39
CA ASP A 43 -3.18 -7.49 -18.88
C ASP A 43 -2.34 -8.63 -18.25
N THR A 44 -1.53 -8.30 -17.24
CA THR A 44 -0.71 -9.28 -16.53
C THR A 44 -1.55 -10.30 -15.75
N THR A 45 -0.99 -11.49 -15.57
CA THR A 45 -1.56 -12.56 -14.73
C THR A 45 -0.89 -12.63 -13.35
N ALA A 46 0.08 -11.76 -13.09
CA ALA A 46 0.75 -11.67 -11.80
C ALA A 46 1.18 -10.24 -11.48
N VAL A 47 1.10 -9.89 -10.20
CA VAL A 47 1.52 -8.60 -9.65
C VAL A 47 2.34 -8.88 -8.40
N THR A 48 3.54 -8.34 -8.35
CA THR A 48 4.38 -8.35 -7.15
C THR A 48 4.51 -6.92 -6.63
N ILE A 49 4.30 -6.75 -5.33
CA ILE A 49 4.52 -5.49 -4.63
C ILE A 49 5.73 -5.70 -3.72
N GLU A 50 6.68 -4.78 -3.82
CA GLU A 50 7.80 -4.67 -2.89
C GLU A 50 7.56 -3.51 -1.92
N VAL A 51 7.78 -3.76 -0.63
CA VAL A 51 7.70 -2.76 0.43
C VAL A 51 8.94 -2.85 1.31
N GLU A 52 9.27 -1.74 1.99
CA GLU A 52 10.26 -1.81 3.06
C GLU A 52 9.79 -2.80 4.14
N PRO A 53 10.68 -3.66 4.68
CA PRO A 53 10.32 -4.61 5.73
C PRO A 53 9.66 -3.94 6.92
N LEU A 54 8.56 -4.53 7.39
CA LEU A 54 7.77 -4.00 8.50
C LEU A 54 8.01 -4.82 9.78
N GLU A 55 7.83 -4.18 10.93
CA GLU A 55 7.98 -4.83 12.25
C GLU A 55 6.70 -5.59 12.69
N PHE A 56 5.63 -5.52 11.91
CA PHE A 56 4.33 -6.11 12.21
C PHE A 56 3.71 -6.71 10.95
N SER A 57 2.86 -7.73 11.14
CA SER A 57 2.13 -8.34 10.03
C SER A 57 1.16 -7.33 9.43
N VAL A 58 1.11 -7.27 8.11
CA VAL A 58 0.19 -6.39 7.36
C VAL A 58 -0.60 -7.17 6.33
N GLN A 59 -1.80 -6.66 6.06
CA GLN A 59 -2.72 -7.22 5.09
C GLN A 59 -2.71 -6.37 3.81
N PHE A 60 -2.72 -7.02 2.67
CA PHE A 60 -2.94 -6.42 1.36
C PHE A 60 -4.12 -7.10 0.66
N ASP A 61 -5.02 -6.29 0.12
CA ASP A 61 -6.16 -6.74 -0.66
C ASP A 61 -5.94 -6.42 -2.14
N LEU A 62 -6.03 -7.45 -2.99
CA LEU A 62 -6.11 -7.28 -4.44
C LEU A 62 -7.58 -7.23 -4.86
N VAL A 63 -7.97 -6.13 -5.50
CA VAL A 63 -9.33 -5.87 -5.96
C VAL A 63 -9.30 -5.63 -7.46
N CYS A 64 -10.27 -6.19 -8.19
CA CYS A 64 -10.50 -5.88 -9.61
C CYS A 64 -11.93 -5.36 -9.77
N GLY A 65 -12.09 -4.12 -10.25
CA GLY A 65 -13.35 -3.40 -10.19
C GLY A 65 -13.84 -3.22 -8.74
N GLU A 66 -15.01 -3.78 -8.43
CA GLU A 66 -15.58 -3.79 -7.07
C GLU A 66 -15.37 -5.11 -6.32
N THR A 67 -14.69 -6.08 -6.95
CA THR A 67 -14.55 -7.45 -6.44
C THR A 67 -13.22 -7.64 -5.72
N LEU A 68 -13.26 -8.03 -4.45
CA LEU A 68 -12.09 -8.55 -3.74
C LEU A 68 -11.70 -9.91 -4.34
N ILE A 69 -10.51 -9.98 -4.92
CA ILE A 69 -9.97 -11.20 -5.54
C ILE A 69 -9.28 -12.06 -4.47
N VAL A 70 -8.40 -11.44 -3.69
CA VAL A 70 -7.61 -12.14 -2.67
C VAL A 70 -7.12 -11.16 -1.61
N THR A 71 -7.07 -11.67 -0.38
CA THR A 71 -6.40 -11.04 0.74
C THR A 71 -5.15 -11.85 1.06
N SER A 72 -4.01 -11.19 1.10
CA SER A 72 -2.72 -11.79 1.45
C SER A 72 -2.09 -11.04 2.62
N HIS A 73 -1.27 -11.76 3.38
CA HIS A 73 -0.56 -11.21 4.53
C HIS A 73 0.93 -11.21 4.24
N LEU A 74 1.62 -10.22 4.79
CA LEU A 74 3.07 -10.09 4.77
C LEU A 74 3.52 -10.07 6.23
N GLU A 75 4.33 -11.04 6.61
CA GLU A 75 4.81 -11.21 7.98
C GLU A 75 5.95 -10.24 8.32
N PRO A 76 6.25 -10.00 9.61
CA PRO A 76 7.33 -9.11 9.99
C PRO A 76 8.66 -9.50 9.34
N GLY A 77 9.34 -8.51 8.75
CA GLY A 77 10.62 -8.69 8.08
C GLY A 77 10.55 -9.15 6.62
N GLU A 78 9.39 -9.60 6.13
CA GLU A 78 9.18 -9.85 4.70
C GLU A 78 9.05 -8.53 3.93
N SER A 79 9.32 -8.55 2.62
CA SER A 79 9.29 -7.35 1.77
C SER A 79 8.53 -7.53 0.46
N LEU A 80 8.19 -8.76 0.09
CA LEU A 80 7.57 -9.07 -1.20
C LEU A 80 6.24 -9.78 -0.98
N ILE A 81 5.21 -9.28 -1.66
CA ILE A 81 3.93 -9.95 -1.79
C ILE A 81 3.63 -10.17 -3.26
N THR A 82 3.35 -11.42 -3.63
CA THR A 82 3.01 -11.77 -5.02
C THR A 82 1.59 -12.29 -5.07
N PHE A 83 0.80 -11.67 -5.93
CA PHE A 83 -0.50 -12.16 -6.34
C PHE A 83 -0.34 -12.76 -7.73
N ALA A 84 -0.54 -14.07 -7.85
CA ALA A 84 -0.43 -14.78 -9.12
C ALA A 84 -1.66 -15.65 -9.35
N GLY A 85 -2.13 -15.68 -10.59
CA GLY A 85 -3.32 -16.43 -10.97
C GLY A 85 -4.16 -15.65 -11.97
N ARG A 86 -5.04 -16.36 -12.66
CA ARG A 86 -5.97 -15.75 -13.60
C ARG A 86 -7.01 -14.93 -12.83
N ILE A 87 -6.98 -13.61 -12.98
CA ILE A 87 -8.01 -12.71 -12.43
C ILE A 87 -9.18 -12.74 -13.41
N ASP A 88 -9.97 -13.80 -13.35
CA ASP A 88 -11.02 -14.08 -14.33
C ASP A 88 -12.30 -13.29 -14.02
N HIS A 89 -12.34 -12.00 -14.36
CA HIS A 89 -13.58 -11.22 -14.38
C HIS A 89 -13.59 -10.20 -15.54
N PHE A 90 -13.86 -10.68 -16.75
CA PHE A 90 -14.38 -9.89 -17.87
C PHE A 90 -15.54 -10.65 -18.54
#